data_AF-A0A947QWA9-F1
#
_entry.id   AF-A0A947QWA9-F1
#
_cell.length_a   1.000
_cell.length_b   1.000
_cell.length_c   1.000
_cell.angle_alpha   90.00
_cell.angle_beta   90.00
_cell.angle_gamma   90.00
#
_symmetry.space_group_name_H-M   'P 1'
#
loop_
_entity.id
_entity.type
_entity.pdbx_description
1 polymer ?
#
loop_
_entity_poly.entity_id
_entity_poly.type
_entity_poly.pdbx_seq_one_letter_code
_entity_poly.pdbx_strand_id
1 'polypeptide(L)'
;MDQNTPTNTGTTGAGATGDYNIPQVVQDKYPDLVQLILATESMSKEEREYWFQILPIMTDEQVSRLRVILEEEATQLRKLDDQYQDDLQKLNQKHLEEWNQFERDKERKVLKAEEAQAEQAEAATEAELLQKIQSADGN
;
A
#
# COMPACT_ATOMS: atom_id res chain seq x y z
N MET A 1 67.73 20.03 26.66
CA MET A 1 67.25 20.11 25.26
C MET A 1 66.55 18.78 25.00
N ASP A 2 65.42 18.49 25.65
CA ASP A 2 64.10 19.14 25.48
C ASP A 2 63.79 19.25 23.97
N GLN A 3 62.79 18.56 23.43
CA GLN A 3 61.40 18.61 23.88
C GLN A 3 60.64 17.30 23.63
N ASN A 4 59.83 16.98 24.63
CA ASN A 4 58.67 16.10 24.66
C ASN A 4 57.63 16.50 23.58
N THR A 5 57.20 15.57 22.72
CA THR A 5 55.98 15.73 21.91
C THR A 5 54.83 14.97 22.57
N PRO A 6 53.73 15.65 22.91
CA PRO A 6 52.59 14.99 23.53
C PRO A 6 51.82 14.17 22.50
N THR A 7 51.65 12.89 22.81
CA THR A 7 50.54 12.06 22.34
C THR A 7 49.22 12.74 22.69
N ASN A 8 48.39 13.06 21.70
CA ASN A 8 46.99 13.36 21.93
C ASN A 8 46.11 12.31 21.24
N THR A 9 45.76 11.30 22.03
CA THR A 9 44.61 10.43 21.85
C THR A 9 43.32 11.25 21.97
N GLY A 10 42.64 11.48 20.85
CA GLY A 10 41.29 12.03 20.80
C GLY A 10 40.29 10.97 20.35
N THR A 11 39.79 10.20 21.31
CA THR A 11 38.54 9.43 21.21
C THR A 11 37.36 10.38 21.18
N THR A 12 36.47 10.28 20.19
CA THR A 12 35.01 10.42 20.43
C THR A 12 34.19 9.87 19.28
N GLY A 13 33.16 9.12 19.64
CA GLY A 13 32.42 8.19 18.81
C GLY A 13 31.61 8.84 17.71
N ALA A 14 31.79 8.33 16.50
CA ALA A 14 30.85 8.52 15.40
C ALA A 14 29.64 7.61 15.64
N GLY A 15 28.56 8.16 16.18
CA GLY A 15 27.22 7.58 16.07
C GLY A 15 26.73 7.74 14.63
N ALA A 16 27.34 6.99 13.70
CA ALA A 16 27.02 7.02 12.29
C ALA A 16 25.76 6.16 12.03
N THR A 17 24.63 6.81 11.79
CA THR A 17 23.56 6.19 11.00
C THR A 17 23.97 6.24 9.53
N GLY A 18 24.94 5.40 9.16
CA GLY A 18 25.38 5.00 7.81
C GLY A 18 25.85 6.09 6.82
N ASP A 19 25.09 7.17 6.68
CA ASP A 19 25.15 8.11 5.57
C ASP A 19 25.15 9.58 5.97
N TYR A 20 24.93 9.91 7.25
CA TYR A 20 24.76 11.29 7.74
C TYR A 20 25.74 11.62 8.87
N ASN A 21 26.34 12.82 8.81
CA ASN A 21 27.12 13.36 9.92
C ASN A 21 26.21 14.16 10.86
N ILE A 22 25.71 13.49 11.89
CA ILE A 22 24.78 14.07 12.87
C ILE A 22 25.55 14.43 14.15
N PRO A 23 25.60 15.71 14.57
CA PRO A 23 26.28 16.10 15.81
C PRO A 23 25.70 15.39 17.03
N GLN A 24 26.55 14.92 17.95
CA GLN A 24 26.11 14.17 19.13
C GLN A 24 25.09 14.95 19.98
N VAL A 25 25.28 16.26 20.11
CA VAL A 25 24.34 17.15 20.82
C VAL A 25 22.92 17.10 20.25
N VAL A 26 22.77 16.88 18.94
CA VAL A 26 21.46 16.75 18.28
C VAL A 26 20.87 15.37 18.55
N GLN A 27 21.68 14.32 18.48
CA GLN A 27 21.24 12.96 18.80
C GLN A 27 20.72 12.86 20.24
N ASP A 28 21.42 13.51 21.17
CA ASP A 28 21.07 13.46 22.60
C ASP A 28 19.87 14.36 22.92
N LYS A 29 19.79 15.56 22.34
CA LYS A 29 18.76 16.56 22.68
C LYS A 29 17.46 16.36 21.89
N TYR A 30 17.52 15.85 20.67
CA TYR A 30 16.39 15.78 19.75
C TYR A 30 16.28 14.42 19.00
N PRO A 31 16.26 13.28 19.71
CA PRO A 31 16.29 11.95 19.09
C PRO A 31 15.07 11.63 18.22
N ASP A 32 13.93 12.21 18.54
CA ASP A 32 12.67 12.11 17.80
C ASP A 32 12.65 12.99 16.55
N LEU A 33 13.18 14.21 16.63
CA LEU A 33 13.31 15.09 15.47
C LEU A 33 14.31 14.53 14.46
N VAL A 34 15.37 13.86 14.92
CA VAL A 34 16.29 13.14 14.03
C VAL A 34 15.55 12.08 13.22
N GLN A 35 14.65 11.31 13.85
CA GLN A 35 13.83 10.32 13.14
C GLN A 35 12.90 10.98 12.12
N LEU A 36 12.25 12.09 12.48
CA LEU A 36 11.38 12.83 11.57
C LEU A 36 12.15 13.35 10.34
N ILE A 37 13.34 13.93 10.53
CA ILE A 37 14.18 14.45 9.44
C ILE A 37 14.70 13.32 8.54
N LEU A 38 15.01 12.15 9.10
CA LEU A 38 15.42 10.99 8.29
C LEU A 38 14.25 10.36 7.52
N ALA A 39 13.03 10.43 8.07
CA ALA A 39 11.84 9.84 7.49
C ALA A 39 11.14 10.73 6.45
N THR A 40 11.27 12.06 6.52
CA THR A 40 10.61 12.96 5.56
C THR A 40 11.12 12.75 4.14
N GLU A 41 10.19 12.61 3.20
CA GLU A 41 10.49 12.49 1.77
C GLU A 41 10.75 13.86 1.11
N SER A 42 10.40 14.96 1.79
CA SER A 42 10.53 16.33 1.30
C SER A 42 11.96 16.87 1.32
N MET A 43 12.90 16.16 1.95
CA MET A 43 14.30 16.60 2.06
C MET A 43 15.28 15.68 1.33
N SER A 44 16.20 16.29 0.59
CA SER A 44 17.36 15.60 0.01
C SER A 44 18.38 15.20 1.08
N LYS A 45 19.38 14.39 0.70
CA LYS A 45 20.47 14.00 1.60
C LYS A 45 21.21 15.23 2.15
N GLU A 46 21.54 16.18 1.26
CA GLU A 46 22.26 17.39 1.57
C GLU A 46 21.46 18.32 2.49
N GLU A 47 20.15 18.43 2.26
CA GLU A 47 19.26 19.22 3.12
C GLU A 47 19.16 18.63 4.53
N ARG A 48 19.05 17.31 4.66
CA ARG A 48 19.06 16.64 5.96
C ARG A 48 20.36 16.90 6.72
N GLU A 49 21.51 16.78 6.04
CA GLU A 49 22.81 17.11 6.65
C GLU A 49 22.86 18.56 7.12
N TYR A 50 22.43 19.50 6.28
CA TYR A 50 22.36 20.92 6.63
C TYR A 50 21.48 21.18 7.86
N TRP A 51 20.31 20.55 7.95
CA TRP A 51 19.44 20.65 9.12
C TRP A 51 20.12 20.13 10.39
N PHE A 52 20.83 19.00 10.32
CA PHE A 52 21.57 18.47 11.46
C PHE A 52 22.69 19.41 11.94
N GLN A 53 23.34 20.14 11.05
CA GLN A 53 24.37 21.12 11.42
C GLN A 53 23.78 22.39 12.04
N ILE A 54 22.54 22.76 11.66
CA ILE A 54 21.88 23.99 12.14
C ILE A 54 21.06 23.77 13.41
N LEU A 55 20.57 22.56 13.67
CA LEU A 55 19.81 22.25 14.89
C LEU A 55 20.46 22.73 16.20
N PRO A 56 21.78 22.64 16.42
CA PRO A 56 22.43 23.16 17.63
C PRO A 56 22.36 24.68 17.81
N ILE A 57 22.21 25.44 16.72
CA ILE A 57 22.21 26.91 16.74
C ILE A 57 20.79 27.50 16.69
N MET A 58 19.76 26.68 16.46
CA MET A 58 18.38 27.12 16.44
C MET A 58 17.86 27.40 17.85
N THR A 59 16.92 28.35 17.95
CA THR A 59 16.17 28.58 19.19
C THR A 59 15.13 27.47 19.41
N ASP A 60 14.72 27.25 20.66
CA ASP A 60 13.73 26.22 20.96
C ASP A 60 12.39 26.46 20.24
N GLU A 61 12.01 27.72 19.99
CA GLU A 61 10.81 28.05 19.20
C GLU A 61 10.95 27.61 17.74
N GLN A 62 12.11 27.83 17.12
CA GLN A 62 12.37 27.40 15.75
C GLN A 62 12.35 25.88 15.62
N VAL A 63 12.98 25.19 16.59
CA VAL A 63 12.96 23.72 16.65
C VAL A 63 11.54 23.20 16.82
N SER A 64 10.73 23.84 17.68
CA SER A 64 9.33 23.47 17.87
C SER A 64 8.51 23.64 16.60
N ARG A 65 8.71 24.73 15.85
CA ARG A 65 8.02 24.97 14.58
C ARG A 65 8.40 23.94 13.52
N LEU A 66 9.69 23.64 13.38
CA LEU A 66 10.17 22.62 12.45
C LEU A 66 9.56 21.25 12.76
N ARG A 67 9.55 20.88 14.05
CA ARG A 67 8.92 19.64 14.51
C ARG A 67 7.45 19.55 14.11
N VAL A 68 6.66 20.59 14.38
CA VAL A 68 5.23 20.61 14.04
C VAL A 68 5.03 20.44 12.53
N ILE A 69 5.83 21.12 11.70
CA ILE A 69 5.75 21.00 10.24
C ILE A 69 6.00 19.55 9.80
N LEU A 70 7.03 18.90 10.33
CA LEU A 70 7.36 17.52 9.97
C LEU A 70 6.33 16.51 10.49
N GLU A 71 5.77 16.73 11.68
CA GLU A 71 4.69 15.91 12.23
C GLU A 71 3.40 16.03 11.41
N GLU A 72 3.06 17.24 10.98
CA GLU A 72 1.92 17.49 10.10
C GLU A 72 2.12 16.84 8.73
N GLU A 73 3.31 16.97 8.14
CA GLU A 73 3.68 16.31 6.89
C GLU A 73 3.50 14.79 6.99
N ALA A 74 4.09 14.16 8.01
CA ALA A 74 3.99 12.72 8.22
C ALA A 74 2.53 12.27 8.41
N THR A 75 1.71 13.08 9.09
CA THR A 75 0.29 12.80 9.29
C THR A 75 -0.49 12.89 7.98
N GLN A 76 -0.20 13.90 7.15
CA GLN A 76 -0.84 14.08 5.85
C GLN A 76 -0.48 12.96 4.87
N LEU A 77 0.80 12.57 4.83
CA LEU A 77 1.26 11.44 4.01
C LEU A 77 0.59 10.13 4.43
N ARG A 78 0.54 9.82 5.73
CA ARG A 78 -0.15 8.62 6.23
C ARG A 78 -1.64 8.62 5.86
N LYS A 79 -2.30 9.77 6.03
CA LYS A 79 -3.72 9.90 5.66
C LYS A 79 -3.93 9.65 4.17
N LEU A 80 -3.02 10.12 3.33
CA LEU A 80 -3.08 9.91 1.89
C LEU A 80 -2.89 8.43 1.54
N ASP A 81 -1.91 7.76 2.17
CA ASP A 81 -1.69 6.33 2.01
C ASP A 81 -2.91 5.50 2.42
N ASP A 82 -3.51 5.81 3.57
CA ASP A 82 -4.72 5.14 4.06
C ASP A 82 -5.89 5.30 3.07
N GLN A 83 -6.05 6.50 2.49
CA GLN A 83 -7.06 6.76 1.46
C GLN A 83 -6.80 5.95 0.19
N TYR A 84 -5.55 5.91 -0.29
CA TYR A 84 -5.20 5.10 -1.45
C TYR A 84 -5.43 3.61 -1.22
N GLN A 85 -5.10 3.09 -0.04
CA GLN A 85 -5.34 1.70 0.31
C GLN A 85 -6.84 1.36 0.33
N ASP A 86 -7.67 2.23 0.91
CA ASP A 86 -9.13 2.07 0.94
C ASP A 86 -9.73 2.10 -0.48
N ASP A 87 -9.28 3.03 -1.33
CA ASP A 87 -9.72 3.13 -2.72
C ASP A 87 -9.33 1.88 -3.54
N LEU A 88 -8.12 1.34 -3.34
CA LEU A 88 -7.70 0.07 -3.97
C LEU A 88 -8.54 -1.11 -3.51
N GLN A 89 -8.87 -1.20 -2.22
CA GLN A 89 -9.72 -2.26 -1.69
C GLN A 89 -11.13 -2.20 -2.28
N LYS A 90 -11.73 -1.01 -2.33
CA LYS A 90 -13.04 -0.78 -2.95
C LYS A 90 -13.06 -1.15 -4.43
N LEU A 91 -12.02 -0.76 -5.16
CA LEU A 91 -11.90 -1.09 -6.58
C LEU A 91 -11.80 -2.60 -6.81
N ASN A 92 -10.97 -3.29 -6.03
CA ASN A 92 -10.84 -4.75 -6.09
C ASN A 92 -12.15 -5.46 -5.75
N GLN A 93 -12.84 -5.01 -4.69
CA GLN A 93 -14.13 -5.56 -4.29
C GLN A 93 -15.16 -5.41 -5.40
N LYS A 94 -15.25 -4.23 -6.01
CA LYS A 94 -16.15 -3.96 -7.13
C LYS A 94 -15.87 -4.89 -8.31
N HIS A 95 -14.61 -5.04 -8.71
CA HIS A 95 -14.25 -5.94 -9.82
C HIS A 95 -14.56 -7.40 -9.52
N LEU A 96 -14.34 -7.85 -8.29
CA LEU A 96 -14.70 -9.21 -7.87
C LEU A 96 -16.22 -9.42 -7.95
N GLU A 97 -17.01 -8.45 -7.51
CA GLU A 97 -18.48 -8.50 -7.61
C GLU A 97 -18.96 -8.51 -9.06
N GLU A 98 -18.41 -7.65 -9.91
CA GLU A 98 -18.71 -7.59 -11.34
C GLU A 98 -18.37 -8.91 -12.04
N TRP A 99 -17.21 -9.50 -11.74
CA TRP A 99 -16.80 -10.78 -12.31
C TRP A 99 -17.71 -11.92 -11.84
N ASN A 100 -18.03 -11.97 -10.55
CA ASN A 100 -18.96 -12.96 -10.01
C ASN A 100 -20.37 -12.83 -10.62
N GLN A 101 -20.85 -11.60 -10.87
CA GLN A 101 -22.12 -11.37 -11.56
C GLN A 101 -22.06 -11.87 -13.00
N PHE A 102 -20.98 -11.54 -13.71
CA PHE A 102 -20.78 -11.98 -15.09
C PHE A 102 -20.77 -13.51 -15.22
N GLU A 103 -20.05 -14.23 -14.36
CA GLU A 103 -20.02 -15.69 -14.38
C GLU A 103 -21.39 -16.29 -14.06
N ARG A 104 -22.12 -15.77 -13.05
CA ARG A 104 -23.49 -16.23 -12.76
C ARG A 104 -24.44 -16.01 -13.92
N ASP A 105 -24.35 -14.87 -14.59
CA ASP A 105 -25.20 -14.57 -15.75
C ASP A 105 -24.87 -15.48 -16.94
N LYS A 106 -23.60 -15.81 -17.13
CA LYS A 106 -23.13 -16.76 -18.13
C LYS A 106 -23.63 -18.18 -17.83
N GLU A 107 -23.45 -18.67 -16.61
CA GLU A 107 -23.97 -19.97 -16.17
C GLU A 107 -25.49 -20.07 -16.34
N ARG A 108 -26.23 -19.03 -15.94
CA ARG A 108 -27.69 -18.99 -16.11
C ARG A 108 -28.11 -19.05 -17.58
N LYS A 109 -27.37 -18.40 -18.48
CA LYS A 109 -27.64 -18.45 -19.93
C LYS A 109 -27.39 -19.85 -20.49
N VAL A 110 -26.34 -20.53 -20.04
CA VAL A 110 -26.04 -21.91 -20.43
C VAL A 110 -27.15 -22.85 -19.96
N LEU A 111 -27.50 -22.82 -18.68
CA LEU A 111 -28.57 -23.66 -18.12
C LEU A 111 -29.90 -23.46 -18.86
N LYS A 112 -30.29 -22.21 -19.12
CA LYS A 112 -31.52 -21.91 -19.85
C LYS A 112 -31.50 -22.44 -21.29
N ALA A 113 -30.34 -22.44 -21.94
CA ALA A 113 -30.19 -22.99 -23.28
C ALA A 113 -30.26 -24.53 -23.27
N GLU A 114 -29.65 -25.17 -22.26
CA GLU A 114 -29.72 -26.62 -22.06
C GLU A 114 -31.14 -27.09 -21.73
N GLU A 115 -31.85 -26.39 -20.85
CA GLU A 115 -33.27 -26.68 -20.53
C GLU A 115 -34.15 -26.56 -21.77
N ALA A 116 -33.99 -25.50 -22.58
CA ALA A 116 -34.76 -25.33 -23.80
C ALA A 116 -34.45 -26.43 -24.85
N GLN A 117 -33.21 -26.91 -24.92
CA GLN A 117 -32.85 -28.04 -25.78
C GLN A 117 -33.44 -29.35 -25.28
N ALA A 118 -33.42 -29.60 -23.96
CA ALA A 118 -34.02 -30.77 -23.36
C ALA A 118 -35.54 -30.81 -23.59
N GLU A 119 -36.23 -29.68 -23.38
CA GLU A 119 -37.67 -29.57 -23.62
C GLU A 119 -38.05 -29.86 -25.09
N GLN A 120 -37.25 -29.37 -26.05
CA GLN A 120 -37.45 -29.69 -27.47
C GLN A 120 -37.20 -31.17 -27.78
N ALA A 121 -36.18 -31.78 -27.18
CA ALA A 121 -35.87 -33.20 -27.37
C ALA A 121 -36.95 -34.11 -26.76
N GLU A 122 -37.46 -33.77 -25.57
CA GLU A 122 -38.57 -34.47 -24.94
C GLU A 122 -39.85 -34.36 -25.77
N ALA A 123 -40.21 -33.16 -26.24
CA ALA A 123 -41.38 -32.97 -27.09
C ALA A 123 -41.28 -33.76 -28.42
N ALA A 124 -40.09 -33.81 -29.03
CA ALA A 124 -39.86 -34.61 -30.23
C ALA A 124 -40.01 -36.12 -29.94
N THR A 125 -39.49 -36.58 -28.80
CA THR A 125 -39.60 -37.99 -28.37
C THR A 125 -41.04 -38.37 -28.08
N GLU A 126 -41.80 -37.51 -27.40
CA GLU A 126 -43.21 -37.72 -27.11
C GLU A 126 -44.05 -37.82 -28.39
N ALA A 127 -43.82 -36.91 -29.35
CA ALA A 127 -44.49 -36.96 -30.64
C ALA A 127 -44.23 -38.27 -31.40
N GLU A 128 -42.98 -38.76 -31.39
CA GLU A 128 -42.63 -40.04 -32.01
C GLU A 128 -43.32 -41.24 -31.34
N LEU A 129 -43.38 -41.24 -29.99
CA LEU A 129 -44.06 -42.28 -29.22
C LEU A 129 -45.57 -42.30 -29.50
N LEU A 130 -46.22 -41.13 -29.55
CA LEU A 130 -47.64 -41.01 -29.87
C LEU A 130 -47.95 -41.55 -31.28
N GLN A 131 -47.09 -41.24 -32.25
CA GLN A 131 -47.25 -41.74 -33.62
C GLN A 131 -47.15 -43.27 -33.67
N LYS A 132 -46.21 -43.88 -32.93
CA LYS A 132 -46.08 -45.34 -32.82
C LYS A 132 -47.30 -46.00 -32.19
N ILE A 133 -47.88 -45.41 -31.15
CA ILE A 133 -49.08 -45.95 -30.49
C ILE A 133 -50.29 -45.89 -31.44
N GLN A 134 -50.52 -44.74 -32.10
CA GLN A 134 -51.63 -44.60 -33.05
C GLN A 134 -51.55 -45.57 -34.22
N SER A 135 -50.35 -45.90 -34.67
CA SER A 135 -50.14 -46.89 -35.74
C SER A 135 -50.25 -48.34 -35.26
N ALA A 136 -50.14 -48.60 -33.96
CA ALA A 136 -50.32 -49.93 -33.37
C ALA A 136 -51.80 -50.27 -33.05
N ASP A 137 -52.62 -49.29 -32.69
CA ASP A 137 -54.06 -49.49 -32.38
C ASP A 137 -54.98 -49.47 -33.62
N GLY A 138 -54.43 -49.21 -34.81
CA GLY A 138 -55.17 -49.05 -36.07
C GLY A 138 -55.32 -50.31 -36.94
N ASN A 139 -55.06 -51.51 -36.41
CA ASN A 139 -55.19 -52.80 -37.11
C ASN A 139 -55.96 -53.83 -36.27
#